data_AF-U6LCC5-F1
#
_entry.id   AF-U6LCC5-F1
#
_cell.length_a   1.000
_cell.length_b   1.000
_cell.length_c   1.000
_cell.angle_alpha   90.00
_cell.angle_beta   90.00
_cell.angle_gamma   90.00
#
_symmetry.space_group_name_H-M   'P 1'
#
loop_
_entity.id
_entity.type
_entity.pdbx_description
1 polymer ?
#
loop_
_entity_poly.entity_id
_entity_poly.type
_entity_poly.pdbx_seq_one_letter_code
_entity_poly.pdbx_strand_id
1 'polypeptide(L)' 'MCKHMKLDAATDVEILEEFPGEKLRNLRYSPVYDCFKNSFPSAFRVCVDSFVTSDSGTGIVHCAPAFGEDDYRVCVENK' A
#
# COMPACT_ATOMS: atom_id res chain seq x y z
N MET A 1 12.40 12.72 23.40
CA MET A 1 11.55 11.70 24.07
C MET A 1 10.70 11.00 23.01
N CYS A 2 11.29 10.13 22.20
CA CYS A 2 10.56 9.16 21.37
C CYS A 2 11.26 7.83 21.59
N LYS A 3 10.90 7.16 22.69
CA LYS A 3 11.34 5.80 22.95
C LYS A 3 10.62 4.92 21.93
N HIS A 4 11.39 4.25 21.07
CA HIS A 4 11.10 2.96 20.48
C HIS A 4 9.69 2.41 20.81
N MET A 5 8.69 2.72 19.98
CA MET A 5 7.45 1.93 19.95
C MET A 5 7.77 0.63 19.22
N LYS A 6 8.13 -0.39 19.98
CA LYS A 6 8.07 -1.77 19.51
C LYS A 6 6.68 -2.28 19.87
N LEU A 7 5.76 -2.26 18.91
CA LEU A 7 4.53 -3.04 19.01
C LEU A 7 4.91 -4.51 18.92
N ASP A 8 4.55 -5.30 19.92
CA ASP A 8 4.56 -6.75 19.80
C ASP A 8 3.23 -7.20 19.20
N ALA A 9 3.29 -7.62 17.93
CA ALA A 9 2.10 -8.04 17.17
C ALA A 9 1.31 -9.21 17.80
N ALA A 10 1.82 -9.82 18.88
CA ALA A 10 1.18 -10.92 19.60
C ALA A 10 0.47 -10.51 20.90
N THR A 11 0.70 -9.31 21.44
CA THR A 11 0.18 -8.92 22.77
C THR A 11 -0.50 -7.55 22.79
N ASP A 12 -0.22 -6.67 21.83
CA ASP A 12 -0.77 -5.30 21.81
C ASP A 12 -1.81 -5.03 20.71
N VAL A 13 -2.26 -6.05 19.97
CA VAL A 13 -3.21 -5.87 18.86
C VAL A 13 -4.34 -6.92 18.88
N GLU A 14 -5.56 -6.47 18.58
CA GLU A 14 -6.72 -7.32 18.35
C GLU A 14 -6.98 -7.43 16.84
N ILE A 15 -7.06 -8.65 16.32
CA ILE A 15 -7.38 -8.90 14.91
C ILE A 15 -8.89 -8.71 14.73
N LEU A 16 -9.28 -7.62 14.06
CA LEU A 16 -10.69 -7.35 13.77
C LEU A 16 -11.21 -8.12 12.55
N GLU A 17 -10.35 -8.34 11.54
CA GLU A 17 -10.73 -9.03 10.31
C GLU A 17 -9.50 -9.61 9.60
N GLU A 18 -9.66 -10.77 8.96
CA GLU A 18 -8.70 -11.34 8.01
C GLU A 18 -9.39 -11.55 6.65
N PHE A 19 -8.71 -11.16 5.57
CA PHE A 19 -9.26 -11.29 4.23
C PHE A 19 -8.15 -11.35 3.17
N PRO A 20 -8.45 -11.91 1.98
CA PRO A 20 -7.52 -11.85 0.85
C PRO A 20 -7.24 -10.40 0.43
N GLY A 21 -6.00 -10.09 0.03
CA GLY A 21 -5.61 -8.75 -0.43
C GLY A 21 -6.46 -8.24 -1.61
N GLU A 22 -7.02 -9.15 -2.41
CA GLU A 22 -8.02 -8.87 -3.45
C GLU A 22 -9.21 -8.05 -2.97
N LYS A 23 -9.62 -8.19 -1.71
CA LYS A 23 -10.71 -7.40 -1.12
C LYS A 23 -10.40 -5.90 -1.12
N LEU A 24 -9.13 -5.52 -1.13
CA LEU A 24 -8.70 -4.12 -1.15
C LEU A 24 -8.58 -3.55 -2.56
N ARG A 25 -8.72 -4.36 -3.61
CA ARG A 25 -8.55 -3.92 -5.00
C ARG A 25 -9.41 -2.68 -5.29
N ASN A 26 -8.78 -1.66 -5.87
CA ASN A 26 -9.40 -0.37 -6.21
C ASN A 26 -9.92 0.46 -5.03
N LEU A 27 -9.69 0.05 -3.78
CA LEU A 27 -10.01 0.87 -2.62
C LEU A 27 -9.21 2.18 -2.69
N ARG A 28 -9.91 3.31 -2.62
CA ARG A 28 -9.27 4.63 -2.65
C ARG A 28 -8.78 5.03 -1.27
N TYR A 29 -7.65 5.71 -1.22
CA TYR A 29 -7.06 6.23 0.01
C TYR A 29 -6.74 7.72 -0.12
N SER A 30 -6.64 8.42 1.01
CA SER A 30 -6.21 9.82 1.01
C SER A 30 -4.69 9.88 0.86
N PRO A 31 -4.16 10.66 -0.10
CA PRO A 31 -2.71 10.82 -0.21
C PRO A 31 -2.12 11.49 1.03
N VAL A 32 -0.86 11.17 1.31
CA VAL A 32 -0.06 11.80 2.38
C VAL A 32 0.28 13.25 2.03
N TYR A 33 0.45 13.55 0.74
CA TYR A 33 0.76 14.88 0.22
C TYR A 33 -0.25 15.31 -0.86
N ASP A 34 -0.62 16.59 -0.87
CA ASP A 34 -1.63 17.12 -1.80
C ASP A 34 -1.11 17.39 -3.22
N CYS A 35 0.21 17.31 -3.45
CA CYS A 35 0.89 17.73 -4.68
C CYS A 35 0.37 17.07 -5.97
N PHE A 36 -0.29 15.91 -5.89
CA PHE A 36 -0.84 15.21 -7.05
C PHE A 36 -2.31 14.78 -6.89
N LYS A 37 -2.96 15.21 -5.81
CA LYS A 37 -4.29 14.73 -5.39
C LYS A 37 -5.35 14.80 -6.50
N ASN A 38 -5.28 15.85 -7.34
CA ASN A 38 -6.24 16.11 -8.41
C ASN A 38 -5.64 15.96 -9.81
N SER A 39 -4.39 15.51 -9.92
CA SER A 39 -3.68 15.43 -11.19
C SER A 39 -3.97 14.15 -11.96
N PHE A 40 -4.32 13.07 -11.25
CA PHE A 40 -4.48 11.74 -11.84
C PHE A 40 -5.73 11.05 -11.28
N PRO A 41 -6.83 10.94 -12.06
CA PRO A 41 -8.06 10.27 -11.62
C PRO A 41 -7.85 8.80 -11.22
N SER A 42 -6.84 8.18 -11.84
CA SER A 42 -6.40 6.81 -11.59
C SER A 42 -5.30 6.72 -10.53
N ALA A 43 -5.00 7.75 -9.75
CA ALA A 43 -4.09 7.64 -8.62
C ALA A 43 -4.84 7.36 -7.31
N PHE A 44 -4.07 7.09 -6.25
CA PHE A 44 -4.53 6.93 -4.87
C PHE A 44 -5.59 5.84 -4.70
N ARG A 45 -5.33 4.68 -5.30
CA ARG A 45 -6.06 3.43 -5.08
C ARG A 45 -5.08 2.29 -4.81
N VAL A 46 -5.58 1.22 -4.21
CA VAL A 46 -4.83 -0.03 -4.08
C VAL A 46 -4.83 -0.77 -5.43
N CYS A 47 -3.64 -1.08 -5.92
CA CYS A 47 -3.41 -2.02 -7.02
C CYS A 47 -3.00 -3.38 -6.44
N VAL A 48 -3.42 -4.47 -7.09
CA VAL A 48 -3.07 -5.84 -6.65
C VAL A 48 -2.21 -6.48 -7.72
N ASP A 49 -1.04 -6.96 -7.33
CA ASP A 49 -0.05 -7.57 -8.21
C ASP A 49 0.72 -8.65 -7.46
N SER A 50 1.30 -9.61 -8.19
CA SER A 50 2.01 -10.76 -7.63
C SER A 50 3.47 -10.49 -7.26
N PHE A 51 4.01 -9.30 -7.55
CA PHE A 51 5.40 -8.99 -7.20
C PHE A 51 5.64 -8.79 -5.69
N VAL A 52 4.58 -8.54 -4.91
CA VAL A 52 4.68 -8.33 -3.46
C VAL A 52 4.77 -9.67 -2.73
N THR A 53 5.79 -9.81 -1.90
CA THR A 53 6.07 -11.00 -1.08
C THR A 53 5.86 -10.73 0.41
N SER A 54 5.72 -11.79 1.21
CA SER A 54 5.54 -11.70 2.66
C SER A 54 6.84 -11.80 3.46
N ASP A 55 7.99 -11.77 2.80
CA ASP A 55 9.32 -11.91 3.39
C ASP A 55 9.89 -10.58 3.92
N SER A 56 9.31 -9.45 3.52
CA SER A 56 9.74 -8.12 3.93
C SER A 56 8.60 -7.11 3.98
N GLY A 57 8.74 -6.10 4.85
CA GLY A 57 7.78 -5.02 4.99
C GLY A 57 6.48 -5.46 5.65
N THR A 58 5.36 -4.91 5.16
CA THR A 58 4.01 -5.13 5.71
C THR A 58 3.08 -5.86 4.73
N GLY A 59 3.58 -6.27 3.56
CA GLY A 59 2.74 -6.76 2.46
C GLY A 59 1.99 -5.67 1.68
N ILE A 60 2.26 -4.38 1.97
CA ILE A 60 1.74 -3.23 1.21
C ILE A 60 2.93 -2.40 0.73
N VAL A 61 3.02 -2.19 -0.57
CA VAL A 61 4.13 -1.45 -1.20
C VAL A 61 3.65 -0.08 -1.68
N HIS A 62 4.44 0.96 -1.39
CA HIS A 62 4.23 2.29 -1.97
C HIS A 62 4.75 2.29 -3.40
N CYS A 63 3.89 2.61 -4.37
CA CYS A 63 4.29 2.70 -5.77
C CYS A 63 4.62 4.14 -6.17
N ALA A 64 5.83 4.34 -6.70
CA ALA A 64 6.29 5.59 -7.28
C ALA A 64 6.74 5.35 -8.75
N PRO A 65 5.83 5.42 -9.73
CA PRO A 65 6.07 5.00 -11.13
C PRO A 65 7.25 5.67 -11.84
N ALA A 66 7.70 6.83 -11.36
CA ALA A 66 8.87 7.52 -11.93
C ALA A 66 10.21 6.97 -11.43
N PHE A 67 10.22 6.08 -10.44
CA PHE A 67 11.42 5.64 -9.71
C PHE A 67 11.58 4.12 -9.64
N GLY A 68 10.59 3.34 -10.09
CA GLY A 68 10.64 1.88 -10.08
C GLY A 68 9.99 1.28 -11.32
N GLU A 69 10.62 0.26 -11.89
CA GLU A 69 10.08 -0.46 -13.05
C GLU A 69 8.80 -1.22 -12.70
N ASP A 70 8.81 -1.95 -11.58
CA ASP A 70 7.62 -2.65 -11.09
C ASP A 70 6.48 -1.69 -10.75
N ASP A 71 6.79 -0.55 -10.11
CA ASP A 71 5.80 0.49 -9.82
C ASP A 71 5.15 1.02 -11.10
N TYR A 72 5.97 1.27 -12.13
CA TYR A 72 5.50 1.72 -13.42
C TYR A 72 4.58 0.68 -14.06
N ARG A 73 5.03 -0.56 -14.16
CA ARG A 73 4.26 -1.69 -14.72
C ARG A 73 2.91 -1.83 -14.01
N VAL A 74 2.93 -1.94 -12.68
CA VAL A 74 1.73 -2.11 -11.86
C VAL A 74 0.75 -0.96 -12.04
N CYS A 75 1.22 0.29 -12.01
CA CYS A 75 0.36 1.47 -12.15
C CYS A 75 -0.20 1.65 -13.57
N VAL A 76 0.49 1.16 -14.60
CA VAL A 76 0.03 1.24 -16.00
C VAL A 76 -0.93 0.12 -16.36
N GLU A 77 -0.67 -1.11 -15.90
CA GLU A 77 -1.46 -2.30 -16.22
C GLU A 77 -2.78 -2.36 -15.42
N ASN A 78 -2.78 -1.93 -14.17
CA ASN A 78 -3.95 -1.98 -13.30
C ASN A 78 -4.83 -0.72 -13.41
N LYS A 79 -5.37 -0.36 -14.58
CA LYS A 79 -6.23 0.84 -14.74
C LYS A 79 -7.64 0.69 -14.16
#